data_AF-A0AAE9XBW1-F1
#
_entry.id   AF-A0AAE9XBW1-F1
#
_cell.length_a   1.000
_cell.length_b   1.000
_cell.length_c   1.000
_cell.angle_alpha   90.00
_cell.angle_beta   90.00
_cell.angle_gamma   90.00
#
_symmetry.space_group_name_H-M   'P 1'
#
loop_
_entity.id
_entity.type
_entity.pdbx_description
1 polymer ?
#
loop_
_entity_poly.entity_id
_entity_poly.type
_entity_poly.pdbx_seq_one_letter_code
_entity_poly.pdbx_strand_id
1 'polypeptide(L)'
;MLVRRKLVHSQEAYHCELKRGKPGVDSEARWVRKGRHYRYGYKKHVLTDEQGLVETVVTTSADCSDTVVLPELIKKSKLPGGIGVLADKGYCSKKNSEYLARQGLMDGIMLKAHRGQVLSESQKQLNRMISKTRCLIERTFGSIRRWFCGGRCRYRGLAKTHTRNILEAMAYNLKRMPGLLVLQGAK
;
A
#
# COMPACT_ATOMS: atom_id res chain seq x y z
N MET A 1 -5.77 17.20 -22.09
CA MET A 1 -6.69 16.97 -20.95
C MET A 1 -7.84 16.09 -21.44
N LEU A 2 -7.84 14.75 -21.23
CA LEU A 2 -9.05 13.87 -21.34
C LEU A 2 -8.80 12.35 -21.13
N VAL A 3 -7.59 11.89 -20.80
CA VAL A 3 -7.28 10.44 -20.89
C VAL A 3 -7.63 9.65 -19.62
N ARG A 4 -7.70 10.29 -18.44
CA ARG A 4 -7.97 9.58 -17.16
C ARG A 4 -9.42 9.12 -16.98
N ARG A 5 -10.41 9.91 -17.43
CA ARG A 5 -11.84 9.56 -17.31
C ARG A 5 -12.29 8.52 -18.34
N LYS A 6 -11.78 8.59 -19.59
CA LYS A 6 -12.15 7.63 -20.64
C LYS A 6 -11.78 6.19 -20.32
N LEU A 7 -10.64 5.96 -19.65
CA LEU A 7 -10.10 4.61 -19.44
C LEU A 7 -10.76 3.86 -18.28
N VAL A 8 -11.12 4.58 -17.20
CA VAL A 8 -11.87 4.00 -16.07
C VAL A 8 -13.28 3.61 -16.55
N HIS A 9 -13.99 4.51 -17.24
CA HIS A 9 -15.30 4.18 -17.82
C HIS A 9 -15.24 3.08 -18.88
N SER A 10 -14.21 3.03 -19.74
CA SER A 10 -14.09 1.93 -20.71
C SER A 10 -13.83 0.58 -20.03
N GLN A 11 -13.13 0.56 -18.89
CA GLN A 11 -12.85 -0.66 -18.15
C GLN A 11 -14.07 -1.09 -17.32
N GLU A 12 -14.75 -0.15 -16.68
CA GLU A 12 -16.04 -0.39 -16.01
C GLU A 12 -17.08 -0.91 -17.02
N ALA A 13 -17.21 -0.28 -18.18
CA ALA A 13 -18.07 -0.75 -19.26
C ALA A 13 -17.70 -2.16 -19.74
N TYR A 14 -16.41 -2.43 -19.98
CA TYR A 14 -15.94 -3.78 -20.35
C TYR A 14 -16.27 -4.84 -19.29
N HIS A 15 -16.13 -4.53 -18.00
CA HIS A 15 -16.48 -5.47 -16.93
C HIS A 15 -18.00 -5.60 -16.70
N CYS A 16 -18.77 -4.54 -16.90
CA CYS A 16 -20.24 -4.59 -16.89
C CYS A 16 -20.80 -5.38 -18.07
N GLU A 17 -20.16 -5.33 -19.24
CA GLU A 17 -20.59 -6.02 -20.47
C GLU A 17 -20.08 -7.46 -20.57
N LEU A 18 -19.23 -7.93 -19.66
CA LEU A 18 -18.73 -9.30 -19.62
C LEU A 18 -19.86 -10.27 -19.23
N LYS A 19 -20.71 -10.63 -20.20
CA LYS A 19 -21.89 -11.51 -20.05
C LYS A 19 -21.55 -12.97 -19.71
N ARG A 20 -20.31 -13.41 -19.93
CA ARG A 20 -19.79 -14.74 -19.56
C ARG A 20 -18.26 -14.69 -19.43
N GLY A 21 -17.73 -15.10 -18.29
CA GLY A 21 -16.28 -15.19 -18.09
C GLY A 21 -15.68 -16.30 -18.95
N LYS A 22 -14.65 -15.99 -19.76
CA LYS A 22 -13.85 -17.04 -20.40
C LYS A 22 -13.14 -17.86 -19.31
N PRO A 23 -13.16 -19.21 -19.38
CA PRO A 23 -12.40 -20.04 -18.46
C PRO A 23 -10.93 -19.58 -18.41
N GLY A 24 -10.45 -19.26 -17.21
CA GLY A 24 -9.07 -18.84 -16.97
C GLY A 24 -8.81 -17.33 -16.89
N VAL A 25 -9.78 -16.47 -17.18
CA VAL A 25 -9.69 -15.02 -16.93
C VAL A 25 -9.97 -14.74 -15.45
N ASP A 26 -9.14 -13.91 -14.82
CA ASP A 26 -9.37 -13.44 -13.46
C ASP A 26 -10.37 -12.28 -13.47
N SER A 27 -11.58 -12.48 -12.93
CA SER A 27 -12.65 -11.48 -12.89
C SER A 27 -12.50 -10.43 -11.78
N GLU A 28 -11.58 -10.64 -10.83
CA GLU A 28 -11.37 -9.74 -9.67
C GLU A 28 -10.14 -8.84 -9.85
N ALA A 29 -9.20 -9.23 -10.71
CA ALA A 29 -8.08 -8.39 -11.10
C ALA A 29 -8.52 -7.18 -11.94
N ARG A 30 -7.77 -6.08 -11.85
CA ARG A 30 -8.04 -4.84 -12.59
C ARG A 30 -6.77 -4.27 -13.21
N TRP A 31 -6.92 -3.45 -14.25
CA TRP A 31 -5.83 -2.70 -14.84
C TRP A 31 -5.59 -1.39 -14.10
N VAL A 32 -4.32 -1.00 -13.99
CA VAL A 32 -3.93 0.34 -13.51
C VAL A 32 -2.83 0.90 -14.40
N ARG A 33 -2.90 2.21 -14.67
CA ARG A 33 -1.83 2.94 -15.37
C ARG A 33 -0.92 3.61 -14.36
N LYS A 34 0.34 3.17 -14.31
CA LYS A 34 1.40 3.79 -13.48
C LYS A 34 2.43 4.44 -14.39
N GLY A 35 2.36 5.77 -14.51
CA GLY A 35 3.17 6.54 -15.45
C GLY A 35 2.82 6.20 -16.89
N ARG A 36 3.81 5.68 -17.65
CA ARG A 36 3.63 5.22 -19.04
C ARG A 36 3.33 3.72 -19.16
N HIS A 37 3.30 2.98 -18.05
CA HIS A 37 3.10 1.53 -18.06
C HIS A 37 1.71 1.14 -17.54
N TYR A 38 1.14 0.11 -18.13
CA TYR A 38 -0.07 -0.55 -17.65
C TYR A 38 0.30 -1.79 -16.86
N ARG A 39 -0.42 -2.05 -15.77
CA ARG A 39 -0.25 -3.25 -14.94
C ARG A 39 -1.60 -3.88 -14.69
N TYR A 40 -1.71 -5.18 -14.92
CA TYR A 40 -2.89 -5.97 -14.58
C TYR A 40 -2.65 -6.75 -13.30
N GLY A 41 -3.65 -6.81 -12.44
CA GLY A 41 -3.66 -7.71 -11.28
C GLY A 41 -4.13 -7.02 -10.01
N TYR A 42 -3.34 -7.22 -8.96
CA TYR A 42 -3.60 -6.76 -7.61
C TYR A 42 -2.44 -5.92 -7.11
N LYS A 43 -2.71 -5.16 -6.05
CA LYS A 43 -1.67 -4.50 -5.26
C LYS A 43 -1.84 -4.86 -3.79
N LYS A 44 -0.73 -4.80 -3.06
CA LYS A 44 -0.71 -5.02 -1.62
C LYS A 44 -0.31 -3.73 -0.91
N HIS A 45 -1.03 -3.44 0.14
CA HIS A 45 -0.81 -2.37 1.08
C HIS A 45 -0.26 -3.00 2.34
N VAL A 46 0.83 -2.44 2.86
CA VAL A 46 1.58 -3.04 3.95
C VAL A 46 1.81 -1.97 5.00
N LEU A 47 1.46 -2.30 6.24
CA LEU A 47 1.87 -1.57 7.42
C LEU A 47 3.06 -2.29 8.04
N THR A 48 4.11 -1.55 8.38
CA THR A 48 5.30 -2.07 9.04
C THR A 48 5.56 -1.31 10.34
N ASP A 49 6.26 -1.96 11.26
CA ASP A 49 6.85 -1.29 12.42
C ASP A 49 8.07 -0.42 12.02
N GLU A 50 8.72 0.18 13.01
CA GLU A 50 9.90 1.02 12.84
C GLU A 50 11.15 0.24 12.39
N GLN A 51 11.17 -1.08 12.63
CA GLN A 51 12.27 -1.98 12.25
C GLN A 51 12.06 -2.57 10.85
N GLY A 52 10.89 -2.35 10.25
CA GLY A 52 10.50 -2.84 8.93
C GLY A 52 9.84 -4.23 8.94
N LEU A 53 9.47 -4.79 10.09
CA LEU A 53 8.65 -6.00 10.15
C LEU A 53 7.22 -5.68 9.72
N VAL A 54 6.59 -6.62 9.02
CA VAL A 54 5.24 -6.46 8.50
C VAL A 54 4.23 -6.79 9.59
N GLU A 55 3.39 -5.82 9.95
CA GLU A 55 2.30 -6.03 10.90
C GLU A 55 1.00 -6.40 10.21
N THR A 56 0.67 -5.72 9.11
CA THR A 56 -0.60 -5.88 8.43
C THR A 56 -0.41 -5.83 6.92
N VAL A 57 -1.14 -6.70 6.24
CA VAL A 57 -1.23 -6.72 4.78
C VAL A 57 -2.70 -6.61 4.39
N VAL A 58 -2.99 -5.74 3.43
CA VAL A 58 -4.28 -5.67 2.73
C VAL A 58 -4.00 -5.83 1.24
N THR A 59 -4.78 -6.66 0.56
CA THR A 59 -4.68 -6.82 -0.90
C THR A 59 -5.92 -6.24 -1.53
N THR A 60 -5.75 -5.45 -2.59
CA THR A 60 -6.86 -4.91 -3.39
C THR A 60 -6.59 -5.17 -4.86
N SER A 61 -7.60 -4.98 -5.70
CA SER A 61 -7.41 -4.84 -7.14
C SER A 61 -6.44 -3.67 -7.44
N ALA A 62 -5.75 -3.72 -8.58
CA ALA A 62 -4.67 -2.77 -8.87
C ALA A 62 -5.14 -1.31 -9.02
N ASP A 63 -6.40 -1.09 -9.38
CA ASP A 63 -7.05 0.21 -9.64
C ASP A 63 -7.57 0.92 -8.39
N CYS A 64 -7.78 0.20 -7.28
CA CYS A 64 -8.24 0.76 -6.01
C CYS A 64 -7.39 1.98 -5.62
N SER A 65 -7.93 3.02 -5.00
CA SER A 65 -7.10 4.16 -4.55
C SER A 65 -6.39 3.83 -3.25
N ASP A 66 -5.13 4.24 -3.07
CA ASP A 66 -4.42 4.05 -1.78
C ASP A 66 -5.14 4.80 -0.65
N THR A 67 -5.76 5.94 -0.98
CA THR A 67 -6.50 6.78 -0.05
C THR A 67 -7.62 6.04 0.70
N VAL A 68 -8.27 5.05 0.10
CA VAL A 68 -9.40 4.36 0.75
C VAL A 68 -8.98 3.18 1.63
N VAL A 69 -7.71 2.76 1.56
CA VAL A 69 -7.24 1.52 2.20
C VAL A 69 -6.67 1.76 3.60
N LEU A 70 -6.27 3.00 3.92
CA LEU A 70 -5.70 3.34 5.23
C LEU A 70 -6.56 2.87 6.42
N PRO A 71 -7.89 3.10 6.45
CA PRO A 71 -8.70 2.68 7.58
C PRO A 71 -8.67 1.17 7.83
N GLU A 72 -8.66 0.37 6.76
CA GLU A 72 -8.61 -1.09 6.86
C GLU A 72 -7.28 -1.58 7.42
N LEU A 73 -6.16 -0.96 7.02
CA LEU A 73 -4.84 -1.28 7.56
C LEU A 73 -4.79 -1.05 9.07
N ILE A 74 -5.19 0.14 9.51
CA ILE A 74 -5.15 0.53 10.93
C ILE A 74 -6.09 -0.32 11.78
N LYS A 75 -7.29 -0.65 11.27
CA LYS A 75 -8.25 -1.51 11.97
C LYS A 75 -7.69 -2.92 12.20
N LYS A 76 -6.93 -3.45 11.23
CA LYS A 76 -6.34 -4.79 11.31
C LYS A 76 -5.13 -4.85 12.24
N SER A 77 -4.30 -3.81 12.30
CA SER A 77 -3.13 -3.77 13.17
C SER A 77 -3.45 -3.51 14.64
N LYS A 78 -4.63 -2.92 14.94
CA LYS A 78 -5.06 -2.59 16.31
C LYS A 78 -4.01 -1.74 17.06
N LEU A 79 -3.47 -0.73 16.38
CA LEU A 79 -2.45 0.16 16.97
C LEU A 79 -2.99 0.83 18.24
N PRO A 80 -2.18 0.93 19.31
CA PRO A 80 -2.54 1.73 20.46
C PRO A 80 -2.58 3.23 20.09
N GLY A 81 -3.38 3.99 20.84
CA GLY A 81 -3.44 5.45 20.70
C GLY A 81 -2.11 6.11 21.00
N GLY A 82 -1.90 7.32 20.46
CA GLY A 82 -0.68 8.11 20.64
C GLY A 82 0.46 7.77 19.68
N ILE A 83 0.34 6.70 18.88
CA ILE A 83 1.34 6.36 17.86
C ILE A 83 1.15 7.23 16.60
N GLY A 84 2.27 7.65 16.00
CA GLY A 84 2.27 8.33 14.71
C GLY A 84 2.23 7.37 13.53
N VAL A 85 1.30 7.60 12.61
CA VAL A 85 1.18 6.82 11.37
C VAL A 85 1.86 7.55 10.24
N LEU A 86 3.04 7.07 9.83
CA LEU A 86 3.78 7.63 8.70
C LEU A 86 3.32 7.01 7.39
N ALA A 87 2.81 7.83 6.46
CA ALA A 87 2.32 7.33 5.17
C ALA A 87 2.71 8.24 4.00
N ASP A 88 2.69 7.69 2.79
CA ASP A 88 3.02 8.43 1.57
C ASP A 88 1.91 9.40 1.12
N LYS A 89 2.22 10.21 0.11
CA LYS A 89 1.28 11.18 -0.47
C LYS A 89 0.04 10.56 -1.12
N GLY A 90 0.06 9.26 -1.42
CA GLY A 90 -1.09 8.51 -1.94
C GLY A 90 -2.19 8.32 -0.90
N TYR A 91 -1.83 8.30 0.37
CA TYR A 91 -2.77 8.24 1.49
C TYR A 91 -3.31 9.61 1.92
N CYS A 92 -2.81 10.71 1.36
CA CYS A 92 -3.22 12.08 1.71
C CYS A 92 -4.70 12.32 1.38
N SER A 93 -5.54 12.38 2.41
CA SER A 93 -6.91 12.91 2.30
C SER A 93 -7.44 13.39 3.65
N LYS A 94 -8.35 14.36 3.60
CA LYS A 94 -9.04 14.87 4.79
C LYS A 94 -9.74 13.75 5.58
N LYS A 95 -10.40 12.81 4.89
CA LYS A 95 -11.06 11.65 5.50
C LYS A 95 -10.09 10.77 6.29
N ASN A 96 -8.86 10.61 5.81
CA ASN A 96 -7.84 9.82 6.48
C ASN A 96 -7.28 10.54 7.70
N SER A 97 -7.00 11.84 7.60
CA SER A 97 -6.60 12.66 8.75
C SER A 97 -7.66 12.65 9.86
N GLU A 98 -8.94 12.82 9.49
CA GLU A 98 -10.08 12.73 10.43
C GLU A 98 -10.25 11.32 11.02
N TYR A 99 -9.95 10.27 10.24
CA TYR A 99 -9.96 8.90 10.74
C TYR A 99 -8.86 8.67 11.77
N LEU A 100 -7.62 9.08 11.48
CA LEU A 100 -6.50 8.94 12.42
C LEU A 100 -6.76 9.71 13.73
N ALA A 101 -7.25 10.95 13.63
CA ALA A 101 -7.61 11.74 14.81
C ALA A 101 -8.67 11.05 15.68
N ARG A 102 -9.71 10.46 15.07
CA ARG A 102 -10.75 9.70 15.79
C ARG A 102 -10.24 8.42 16.44
N GLN A 103 -9.16 7.83 15.92
CA GLN A 103 -8.50 6.67 16.52
C GLN A 103 -7.43 7.08 17.56
N GLY A 104 -7.26 8.38 17.83
CA GLY A 104 -6.23 8.88 18.74
C GLY A 104 -4.81 8.71 18.19
N LEU A 105 -4.64 8.61 16.87
CA LEU A 105 -3.34 8.43 16.21
C LEU A 105 -2.83 9.77 15.66
N MET A 106 -1.51 9.97 15.70
CA MET A 106 -0.91 11.18 15.13
C MET A 106 -0.83 11.08 13.61
N ASP A 107 -1.28 12.12 12.91
CA ASP A 107 -1.26 12.18 11.45
C ASP A 107 0.16 12.49 10.94
N GLY A 108 0.82 11.45 10.42
CA GLY A 108 2.10 11.52 9.74
C GLY A 108 2.00 11.28 8.24
N ILE A 109 0.85 11.56 7.62
CA ILE A 109 0.68 11.38 6.18
C ILE A 109 1.37 12.53 5.42
N MET A 110 2.19 12.18 4.43
CA MET A 110 2.84 13.18 3.59
C MET A 110 1.83 14.07 2.86
N LEU A 111 2.06 15.38 2.94
CA LEU A 111 1.17 16.38 2.34
C LEU A 111 1.39 16.50 0.83
N LYS A 112 0.28 16.74 0.13
CA LYS A 112 0.23 16.93 -1.31
C LYS A 112 -0.14 18.38 -1.63
N ALA A 113 0.59 18.99 -2.57
CA ALA A 113 0.23 20.30 -3.12
C ALA A 113 -1.12 20.23 -3.84
N HIS A 114 -1.97 21.24 -3.61
CA HIS A 114 -3.22 21.42 -4.34
C HIS A 114 -3.01 22.28 -5.59
N ARG A 115 -3.96 22.23 -6.52
CA ARG A 115 -3.85 22.99 -7.78
C ARG A 115 -3.76 24.49 -7.46
N GLY A 116 -2.70 25.14 -7.94
CA GLY A 116 -2.44 26.56 -7.68
C GLY A 116 -1.81 26.86 -6.32
N GLN A 117 -1.49 25.86 -5.52
CA GLN A 117 -0.84 26.05 -4.21
C GLN A 117 0.50 25.32 -4.16
N VAL A 118 1.51 26.00 -3.63
CA VAL A 118 2.83 25.41 -3.36
C VAL A 118 2.87 24.98 -1.89
N LEU A 119 3.57 23.89 -1.60
CA LEU A 119 3.83 23.49 -0.22
C LEU A 119 4.72 24.53 0.46
N SER A 120 4.39 24.88 1.69
CA SER A 120 5.28 25.71 2.53
C SER A 120 6.56 24.95 2.87
N GLU A 121 7.60 25.69 3.29
CA GLU A 121 8.89 25.09 3.67
C GLU A 121 8.76 24.12 4.84
N SER A 122 7.90 24.40 5.82
CA SER A 122 7.61 23.48 6.93
C SER A 122 6.99 22.16 6.44
N GLN A 123 6.04 22.23 5.50
CA GLN A 123 5.42 21.04 4.90
C GLN A 123 6.41 20.25 4.03
N LYS A 124 7.32 20.93 3.33
CA LYS A 124 8.41 20.27 2.59
C LYS A 124 9.36 19.57 3.53
N GLN A 125 9.72 20.20 4.65
CA GLN A 125 10.59 19.61 5.66
C GLN A 125 9.95 18.38 6.31
N LEU A 126 8.67 18.46 6.68
CA LEU A 126 7.90 17.30 7.16
C LEU A 126 7.94 16.14 6.16
N ASN A 127 7.61 16.42 4.89
CA ASN A 127 7.69 15.44 3.82
C ASN A 127 9.10 14.85 3.67
N ARG A 128 10.16 15.65 3.82
CA ARG A 128 11.55 15.18 3.76
C ARG A 128 11.88 14.23 4.91
N MET A 129 11.41 14.53 6.13
CA MET A 129 11.58 13.64 7.28
C MET A 129 10.85 12.30 7.08
N ILE A 130 9.58 12.33 6.68
CA ILE A 130 8.79 11.12 6.40
C ILE A 130 9.40 10.34 5.21
N SER A 131 9.93 11.02 4.20
CA SER A 131 10.55 10.34 3.06
C SER A 131 11.78 9.53 3.45
N LYS A 132 12.48 9.87 4.53
CA LYS A 132 13.64 9.07 5.01
C LYS A 132 13.20 7.71 5.54
N THR A 133 12.04 7.60 6.19
CA THR A 133 11.56 6.32 6.72
C THR A 133 11.11 5.36 5.62
N ARG A 134 10.75 5.89 4.44
CA ARG A 134 10.37 5.10 3.26
C ARG A 134 11.44 4.10 2.81
N CYS A 135 12.72 4.35 3.07
CA CYS A 135 13.78 3.39 2.73
C CYS A 135 13.60 2.03 3.42
N LEU A 136 12.99 2.00 4.61
CA LEU A 136 12.66 0.77 5.35
C LEU A 136 11.57 -0.02 4.64
N ILE A 137 10.50 0.66 4.24
CA ILE A 137 9.38 0.07 3.50
C ILE A 137 9.86 -0.46 2.14
N GLU A 138 10.66 0.32 1.41
CA GLU A 138 11.24 -0.11 0.13
C GLU A 138 12.17 -1.31 0.29
N ARG A 139 12.96 -1.36 1.37
CA ARG A 139 13.78 -2.54 1.72
C ARG A 139 12.91 -3.75 1.95
N THR A 140 11.80 -3.62 2.68
CA THR A 140 10.84 -4.71 2.93
C THR A 140 10.29 -5.29 1.63
N PHE A 141 9.78 -4.43 0.75
CA PHE A 141 9.30 -4.87 -0.57
C PHE A 141 10.43 -5.45 -1.44
N GLY A 142 11.61 -4.87 -1.41
CA GLY A 142 12.80 -5.35 -2.13
C GLY A 142 13.24 -6.75 -1.66
N SER A 143 13.27 -6.96 -0.35
CA SER A 143 13.57 -8.26 0.27
C SER A 143 12.53 -9.31 -0.07
N ILE A 144 11.23 -8.99 0.00
CA ILE A 144 10.17 -9.93 -0.41
C ILE A 144 10.33 -10.32 -1.88
N ARG A 145 10.61 -9.34 -2.74
CA ARG A 145 10.85 -9.59 -4.17
C ARG A 145 12.08 -10.47 -4.41
N ARG A 146 13.17 -10.22 -3.69
CA ARG A 146 14.44 -10.94 -3.84
C ARG A 146 14.39 -12.35 -3.27
N TRP A 147 13.87 -12.53 -2.05
CA TRP A 147 13.94 -13.80 -1.33
C TRP A 147 12.80 -14.76 -1.67
N PHE A 148 11.61 -14.24 -2.01
CA PHE A 148 10.40 -15.07 -2.19
C PHE A 148 9.81 -14.94 -3.59
N CYS A 149 10.55 -14.33 -4.53
CA CYS A 149 10.10 -14.04 -5.89
C CYS A 149 8.74 -13.31 -5.91
N GLY A 150 8.55 -12.42 -4.93
CA GLY A 150 7.35 -11.59 -4.83
C GLY A 150 7.18 -10.64 -6.02
N GLY A 151 6.02 -10.00 -6.12
CA GLY A 151 5.73 -9.01 -7.16
C GLY A 151 5.20 -9.57 -8.49
N ARG A 152 5.04 -10.89 -8.59
CA ARG A 152 4.29 -11.56 -9.67
C ARG A 152 3.09 -12.28 -9.08
N CYS A 153 1.88 -12.00 -9.54
CA CYS A 153 0.69 -12.77 -9.13
C CYS A 153 0.70 -14.14 -9.80
N ARG A 154 0.59 -15.22 -9.01
CA ARG A 154 0.54 -16.62 -9.51
C ARG A 154 -0.86 -17.21 -9.43
N TYR A 155 -1.70 -16.65 -8.57
CA TYR A 155 -3.05 -17.14 -8.32
C TYR A 155 -4.07 -16.20 -8.95
N ARG A 156 -5.24 -16.76 -9.27
CA ARG A 156 -6.41 -16.00 -9.70
C ARG A 156 -7.37 -15.82 -8.52
N GLY A 157 -7.96 -14.64 -8.44
CA GLY A 157 -8.88 -14.24 -7.37
C GLY A 157 -8.17 -13.56 -6.20
N LEU A 158 -8.89 -12.65 -5.55
CA LEU A 158 -8.39 -11.80 -4.49
C LEU A 158 -7.99 -12.62 -3.27
N ALA A 159 -8.83 -13.57 -2.85
CA ALA A 159 -8.59 -14.37 -1.65
C ALA A 159 -7.28 -15.18 -1.73
N LYS A 160 -7.04 -15.85 -2.86
CA LYS A 160 -5.80 -16.63 -3.08
C LYS A 160 -4.57 -15.73 -3.16
N THR A 161 -4.70 -14.59 -3.84
CA THR A 161 -3.62 -13.60 -3.94
C THR A 161 -3.30 -12.97 -2.59
N HIS A 162 -4.33 -12.69 -1.79
CA HIS A 162 -4.19 -12.17 -0.44
C HIS A 162 -3.51 -13.16 0.50
N THR A 163 -3.94 -14.43 0.47
CA THR A 163 -3.30 -15.51 1.24
C THR A 163 -1.82 -15.61 0.91
N ARG A 164 -1.45 -15.57 -0.37
CA ARG A 164 -0.04 -15.54 -0.78
C ARG A 164 0.70 -14.34 -0.21
N ASN A 165 0.12 -13.14 -0.26
CA ASN A 165 0.78 -11.93 0.24
C ASN A 165 1.01 -12.00 1.76
N ILE A 166 0.09 -12.63 2.52
CA ILE A 166 0.26 -12.88 3.95
C ILE A 166 1.42 -13.86 4.18
N LEU A 167 1.45 -14.99 3.46
CA LEU A 167 2.53 -15.97 3.58
C LEU A 167 3.90 -15.36 3.24
N GLU A 168 3.98 -14.52 2.20
CA GLU A 168 5.21 -13.77 1.87
C GLU A 168 5.64 -12.83 3.02
N ALA A 169 4.70 -12.18 3.70
CA ALA A 169 4.99 -11.31 4.83
C ALA A 169 5.45 -12.09 6.07
N MET A 170 4.79 -13.21 6.39
CA MET A 170 5.20 -14.08 7.49
C MET A 170 6.61 -14.64 7.26
N ALA A 171 6.88 -15.15 6.06
CA ALA A 171 8.20 -15.66 5.69
C ALA A 171 9.28 -14.55 5.75
N TYR A 172 8.94 -13.33 5.34
CA TYR A 172 9.81 -12.17 5.48
C TYR A 172 10.14 -11.87 6.94
N ASN A 173 9.14 -11.79 7.81
CA ASN A 173 9.34 -11.52 9.23
C ASN A 173 10.23 -12.59 9.87
N LEU A 174 9.92 -13.88 9.65
CA LEU A 174 10.72 -15.00 10.17
C LEU A 174 12.18 -14.94 9.72
N LYS A 175 12.44 -14.54 8.47
CA LYS A 175 13.79 -14.40 7.95
C LYS A 175 14.52 -13.14 8.45
N ARG A 176 13.78 -12.06 8.70
CA ARG A 176 14.36 -10.76 9.09
C ARG A 176 14.65 -10.67 10.59
N MET A 177 13.76 -11.22 11.41
CA MET A 177 13.75 -11.09 12.87
C MET A 177 15.05 -11.55 13.55
N PRO A 178 15.69 -12.69 13.20
CA PRO A 178 16.94 -13.09 13.83
C PRO A 178 18.05 -12.03 13.71
N GLY A 179 18.15 -11.39 12.54
CA GLY A 179 19.13 -10.33 12.33
C GLY A 179 18.84 -9.04 13.11
N LEU A 180 17.59 -8.81 13.54
CA LEU A 180 17.25 -7.69 14.42
C LEU A 180 17.60 -8.02 15.87
N LEU A 181 17.31 -9.24 16.32
CA LEU A 181 17.62 -9.70 17.68
C LEU A 181 19.13 -9.68 17.95
N VAL A 182 19.96 -10.13 17.00
CA VAL A 182 21.43 -10.07 17.13
C VAL A 182 21.91 -8.63 17.24
N LEU A 183 21.34 -7.69 16.47
CA LEU A 183 21.70 -6.27 16.55
C LEU A 183 21.25 -5.60 17.85
N GLN A 184 20.18 -6.09 18.47
CA GLN A 184 19.67 -5.59 19.75
C GLN A 184 20.44 -6.16 20.94
N GLY A 185 20.86 -7.43 20.88
CA GLY A 185 21.69 -8.05 21.93
C GLY A 185 23.17 -7.68 21.89
N ALA A 186 23.62 -7.04 20.80
CA ALA A 186 24.99 -6.50 20.67
C ALA A 186 25.10 -5.03 21.16
N LYS A 187 24.03 -4.46 21.70
CA LYS A 187 23.99 -3.15 22.36
C LYS A 187 23.85 -3.32 23.85
#